data_AF-N1RN20-F1
#
_entry.id   AF-N1RN20-F1
#
_cell.length_a   1.000
_cell.length_b   1.000
_cell.length_c   1.000
_cell.angle_alpha   90.00
_cell.angle_beta   90.00
_cell.angle_gamma   90.00
#
_symmetry.space_group_name_H-M   'P 1'
#
loop_
_entity.id
_entity.type
_entity.pdbx_description
1 polymer ?
#
loop_
_entity_poly.entity_id
_entity_poly.type
_entity_poly.pdbx_seq_one_letter_code
_entity_poly.pdbx_strand_id
1 'polypeptide(L)'
;MRHLPSRSSARSVQELLADVGISASISDINFIKLVKNRNGMAIVKVKDPEFAKSACWKLRTCVRAPDLEVTQIPIPLPEGSSFGLVDSRNVRCSWHRPTRNLTLCFRDPTQAFEAYYKLKNQQLNIGGLPVIAQMPAAADPTQNVGPWQMELKGLVATIPPEDIMDIFPPSGAPYQVEMGDPSYDTDSDIDSNMIESLLHGALEQWEVFGSPTARRVKAQARFIEESEALDAVSQLNEMWLPFNPSGKLYLQHVHLVKFRVSSRVYCVVEDSIEPLRKDWGRQFVYFSSVSECGYRVLKLESQDREPFTQANETLEQIINGTTMTLDGKNLWSPDFKADRAAYRRLQDIELDLGVVIIRDIKSSKIRVFGPEDKFLPTCEALDQLLQEIQPRSTGHNTEQSRTKRAAEGDCAVCFCEADQALTTSCGHIYCTICFVNMCLVEASIIGDFSIKCIGDQGNCKKAIQLLEIQNLLLSEIFESVLEASFASFMRRHQDQLRYCPTPECSQVYRIAQPETRVPPIFTCAKCLTVTCTSCHVSHPRKTCAQYKGDASGGMAELLKAKEELGFKDCPKCLNCQ
;
A
#
# COMPACT_ATOMS: atom_id res chain seq x y z
N MET A 1 15.41 -7.08 -18.99
CA MET A 1 16.69 -7.79 -19.19
C MET A 1 17.78 -6.77 -19.46
N ARG A 2 18.88 -6.81 -18.71
CA ARG A 2 20.06 -5.94 -18.89
C ARG A 2 21.30 -6.79 -19.20
N HIS A 3 22.36 -6.12 -19.64
CA HIS A 3 23.63 -6.74 -20.00
C HIS A 3 23.57 -7.77 -21.15
N LEU A 4 22.62 -7.61 -22.08
CA LEU A 4 22.57 -8.45 -23.27
C LEU A 4 23.80 -8.19 -24.15
N PRO A 5 24.40 -9.20 -24.80
CA PRO A 5 25.53 -9.01 -25.69
C PRO A 5 25.28 -7.91 -26.74
N SER A 6 26.32 -7.16 -27.12
CA SER A 6 26.20 -6.03 -28.06
C SER A 6 25.64 -6.40 -29.45
N ARG A 7 25.77 -7.67 -29.84
CA ARG A 7 25.21 -8.26 -31.07
C ARG A 7 23.75 -8.73 -30.96
N SER A 8 23.14 -8.61 -29.77
CA SER A 8 21.76 -9.01 -29.55
C SER A 8 20.75 -8.13 -30.32
N SER A 9 19.56 -8.68 -30.51
CA SER A 9 18.40 -8.08 -31.15
C SER A 9 17.11 -8.53 -30.46
N ALA A 10 15.97 -7.96 -30.84
CA ALA A 10 14.67 -8.45 -30.37
C ALA A 10 14.46 -9.94 -30.71
N ARG A 11 14.96 -10.40 -31.85
CA ARG A 11 14.88 -11.81 -32.27
C ARG A 11 15.70 -12.73 -31.38
N SER A 12 16.93 -12.35 -31.02
CA SER A 12 17.73 -13.16 -30.09
C SER A 12 17.12 -13.21 -28.69
N VAL A 13 16.41 -12.15 -28.27
CA VAL A 13 15.66 -12.16 -26.99
C VAL A 13 14.45 -13.10 -27.07
N GLN A 14 13.75 -13.11 -28.20
CA GLN A 14 12.67 -14.06 -28.45
C GLN A 14 13.17 -15.51 -28.41
N GLU A 15 14.28 -15.80 -29.07
CA GLU A 15 14.92 -17.13 -29.07
C GLU A 15 15.33 -17.54 -27.66
N LEU A 16 15.95 -16.64 -26.90
CA LEU A 16 16.33 -16.88 -25.50
C LEU A 16 15.11 -17.22 -24.60
N LEU A 17 13.97 -16.55 -24.82
CA LEU A 17 12.73 -16.87 -24.11
C LEU A 17 12.17 -18.23 -24.55
N ALA A 18 12.20 -18.53 -25.85
CA ALA A 18 11.73 -19.80 -26.39
C ALA A 18 12.54 -20.99 -25.88
N ASP A 19 13.87 -20.83 -25.71
CA ASP A 19 14.77 -21.86 -25.17
C ASP A 19 14.40 -22.31 -23.76
N VAL A 20 13.75 -21.44 -22.97
CA VAL A 20 13.23 -21.75 -21.65
C VAL A 20 11.72 -22.05 -21.65
N GLY A 21 11.13 -22.26 -22.83
CA GLY A 21 9.70 -22.54 -22.98
C GLY A 21 8.81 -21.37 -22.58
N ILE A 22 9.23 -20.14 -22.87
CA ILE A 22 8.44 -18.92 -22.71
C ILE A 22 8.12 -18.36 -24.10
N SER A 23 6.84 -18.17 -24.39
CA SER A 23 6.39 -17.60 -25.67
C SER A 23 6.23 -16.09 -25.56
N ALA A 24 6.78 -15.36 -26.54
CA ALA A 24 6.61 -13.92 -26.70
C ALA A 24 6.63 -13.56 -28.18
N SER A 25 5.80 -12.60 -28.61
CA SER A 25 5.89 -12.05 -29.96
C SER A 25 7.06 -11.07 -30.07
N ILE A 26 7.63 -10.92 -31.27
CA ILE A 26 8.63 -9.87 -31.52
C ILE A 26 8.05 -8.47 -31.23
N SER A 27 6.74 -8.28 -31.45
CA SER A 27 6.03 -7.03 -31.13
C SER A 27 6.01 -6.71 -29.62
N ASP A 28 6.19 -7.73 -28.78
CA ASP A 28 6.17 -7.60 -27.32
C ASP A 28 7.56 -7.20 -26.79
N ILE A 29 8.59 -7.24 -27.63
CA ILE A 29 10.00 -7.07 -27.25
C ILE A 29 10.51 -5.73 -27.76
N ASN A 30 10.71 -4.80 -26.83
CA ASN A 30 11.41 -3.56 -27.10
C ASN A 30 12.90 -3.72 -26.77
N PHE A 31 13.74 -3.87 -27.80
CA PHE A 31 15.18 -3.95 -27.66
C PHE A 31 15.85 -2.59 -27.82
N ILE A 32 16.68 -2.23 -26.85
CA ILE A 32 17.36 -0.94 -26.77
C ILE A 32 18.87 -1.17 -26.86
N LYS A 33 19.48 -0.65 -27.94
CA LYS A 33 20.94 -0.63 -28.08
C LYS A 33 21.51 0.54 -27.30
N LEU A 34 22.28 0.24 -26.25
CA LEU A 34 23.17 1.23 -25.64
C LEU A 34 24.35 1.46 -26.61
N VAL A 35 24.93 2.66 -26.59
CA VAL A 35 25.96 3.19 -27.52
C VAL A 35 27.03 2.15 -27.94
N LYS A 36 27.60 2.28 -29.17
CA LYS A 36 28.58 1.34 -29.76
C LYS A 36 29.54 0.75 -28.72
N ASN A 37 29.54 -0.58 -28.61
CA ASN A 37 30.32 -1.44 -27.68
C ASN A 37 29.81 -1.58 -26.23
N ARG A 38 28.61 -1.10 -25.89
CA ARG A 38 27.97 -1.44 -24.61
C ARG A 38 26.94 -2.57 -24.78
N ASN A 39 26.70 -3.29 -23.69
CA ASN A 39 25.66 -4.31 -23.64
C ASN A 39 24.27 -3.69 -23.91
N GLY A 40 23.38 -4.44 -24.56
CA GLY A 40 22.01 -4.04 -24.83
C GLY A 40 21.06 -4.27 -23.65
N MET A 41 19.86 -3.70 -23.76
CA MET A 41 18.75 -3.88 -22.83
C MET A 41 17.51 -4.31 -23.60
N ALA A 42 16.66 -5.12 -22.98
CA ALA A 42 15.34 -5.47 -23.54
C ALA A 42 14.25 -5.35 -22.48
N ILE A 43 13.13 -4.77 -22.89
CA ILE A 43 11.88 -4.73 -22.13
C ILE A 43 10.89 -5.61 -22.88
N VAL A 44 10.33 -6.60 -22.19
CA VAL A 44 9.36 -7.54 -22.77
C VAL A 44 8.03 -7.36 -22.07
N LYS A 45 6.97 -7.04 -22.81
CA LYS A 45 5.64 -6.74 -22.29
C LYS A 45 4.60 -7.66 -22.92
N VAL A 46 4.12 -8.62 -22.15
CA VAL A 46 3.12 -9.61 -22.58
C VAL A 46 1.82 -9.42 -21.78
N LYS A 47 0.69 -9.85 -22.33
CA LYS A 47 -0.63 -9.77 -21.68
C LYS A 47 -0.77 -10.72 -20.49
N ASP A 48 -0.04 -11.83 -20.50
CA ASP A 48 -0.05 -12.81 -19.41
C ASP A 48 0.55 -12.19 -18.14
N PRO A 49 -0.22 -12.09 -17.03
CA PRO A 49 0.25 -11.49 -15.79
C PRO A 49 1.35 -12.32 -15.10
N GLU A 50 1.42 -13.64 -15.33
CA GLU A 50 2.44 -14.52 -14.74
C GLU A 50 3.73 -14.58 -15.58
N PHE A 51 3.72 -13.96 -16.77
CA PHE A 51 4.83 -13.98 -17.71
C PHE A 51 6.12 -13.48 -17.06
N ALA A 52 6.09 -12.32 -16.40
CA ALA A 52 7.31 -11.70 -15.88
C ALA A 52 7.97 -12.57 -14.81
N LYS A 53 7.17 -13.14 -13.90
CA LYS A 53 7.62 -14.05 -12.85
C LYS A 53 8.20 -15.33 -13.45
N SER A 54 7.44 -15.99 -14.33
CA SER A 54 7.84 -17.22 -14.99
C SER A 54 9.12 -17.05 -15.81
N ALA A 55 9.21 -15.98 -16.60
CA ALA A 55 10.38 -15.66 -17.40
C ALA A 55 11.60 -15.35 -16.52
N CYS A 56 11.46 -14.55 -15.45
CA CYS A 56 12.56 -14.27 -14.53
C CYS A 56 13.08 -15.55 -13.88
N TRP A 57 12.19 -16.38 -13.34
CA TRP A 57 12.57 -17.63 -12.69
C TRP A 57 13.28 -18.58 -13.66
N LYS A 58 12.68 -18.87 -14.82
CA LYS A 58 13.26 -19.79 -15.80
C LYS A 58 14.57 -19.28 -16.39
N LEU A 59 14.69 -17.98 -16.70
CA LEU A 59 15.93 -17.43 -17.24
C LEU A 59 17.06 -17.48 -16.22
N ARG A 60 16.78 -17.19 -14.93
CA ARG A 60 17.81 -17.28 -13.86
C ARG A 60 18.26 -18.71 -13.57
N THR A 61 17.37 -19.70 -13.73
CA THR A 61 17.64 -21.10 -13.36
C THR A 61 18.11 -21.97 -14.51
N CYS A 62 17.63 -21.71 -15.73
CA CYS A 62 17.89 -22.55 -16.90
C CYS A 62 18.98 -21.99 -17.84
N VAL A 63 19.30 -20.69 -17.77
CA VAL A 63 20.29 -20.06 -18.67
C VAL A 63 21.61 -19.83 -17.95
N ARG A 64 22.71 -20.29 -18.55
CA ARG A 64 24.07 -20.01 -18.09
C ARG A 64 24.60 -18.71 -18.70
N ALA A 65 24.11 -17.58 -18.21
CA ALA A 65 24.57 -16.26 -18.61
C ALA A 65 24.86 -15.41 -17.35
N PRO A 66 26.09 -15.47 -16.80
CA PRO A 66 26.40 -14.89 -15.49
C PRO A 66 26.21 -13.37 -15.45
N ASP A 67 26.39 -12.68 -16.58
CA ASP A 67 26.22 -11.23 -16.66
C ASP A 67 24.75 -10.81 -16.91
N LEU A 68 23.88 -11.74 -17.32
CA LEU A 68 22.50 -11.45 -17.71
C LEU A 68 21.65 -11.15 -16.48
N GLU A 69 21.28 -9.89 -16.31
CA GLU A 69 20.37 -9.46 -15.26
C GLU A 69 18.93 -9.47 -15.78
N VAL A 70 18.09 -10.30 -15.15
CA VAL A 70 16.65 -10.38 -15.45
C VAL A 70 15.87 -9.98 -14.21
N THR A 71 15.08 -8.92 -14.35
CA THR A 71 14.26 -8.35 -13.27
C THR A 71 12.83 -8.19 -13.75
N GLN A 72 11.89 -8.45 -12.84
CA GLN A 72 10.48 -8.14 -13.04
C GLN A 72 10.29 -6.64 -12.90
N ILE A 73 9.54 -6.04 -13.82
CA ILE A 73 9.15 -4.63 -13.75
C ILE A 73 7.69 -4.62 -13.27
N PRO A 74 7.40 -4.13 -12.04
CA PRO A 74 6.02 -3.99 -11.60
C PRO A 74 5.30 -3.00 -12.53
N ILE A 75 3.99 -3.20 -12.71
CA ILE A 75 3.18 -2.28 -13.51
C ILE A 75 3.17 -0.93 -12.76
N PRO A 76 3.66 0.17 -13.37
CA PRO A 76 3.65 1.46 -12.70
C PRO A 76 2.20 1.88 -12.49
N LEU A 77 1.80 1.99 -11.23
CA LEU A 77 0.52 2.56 -10.86
C LEU A 77 0.65 4.08 -10.74
N PRO A 78 -0.40 4.85 -11.07
CA PRO A 78 -0.40 6.29 -10.82
C PRO A 78 -0.06 6.58 -9.35
N GLU A 79 0.73 7.62 -9.13
CA GLU A 79 1.13 8.03 -7.78
C GLU A 79 -0.09 8.19 -6.86
N GLY A 80 -0.04 7.54 -5.70
CA GLY A 80 -1.14 7.55 -4.73
C GLY A 80 -2.26 6.54 -4.95
N SER A 81 -2.17 5.69 -5.97
CA SER A 81 -3.16 4.61 -6.22
C SER A 81 -3.20 3.56 -5.11
N SER A 82 -2.16 3.51 -4.26
CA SER A 82 -2.09 2.65 -3.07
C SER A 82 -2.56 3.34 -1.78
N PHE A 83 -2.97 4.61 -1.81
CA PHE A 83 -3.47 5.27 -0.60
C PHE A 83 -4.75 4.58 -0.11
N GLY A 84 -4.83 4.32 1.19
CA GLY A 84 -5.91 3.56 1.82
C GLY A 84 -5.90 2.06 1.54
N LEU A 85 -4.83 1.53 0.93
CA LEU A 85 -4.61 0.10 0.79
C LEU A 85 -3.46 -0.34 1.69
N VAL A 86 -3.68 -1.41 2.44
CA VAL A 86 -2.68 -2.04 3.28
C VAL A 86 -1.68 -2.81 2.40
N ASP A 87 -0.41 -2.48 2.55
CA ASP A 87 0.72 -3.13 1.91
C ASP A 87 1.45 -4.05 2.90
N SER A 88 1.22 -5.36 2.74
CA SER A 88 1.85 -6.41 3.54
C SER A 88 3.10 -6.99 2.86
N ARG A 89 3.69 -6.33 1.86
CA ARG A 89 4.92 -6.80 1.20
C ARG A 89 6.20 -6.29 1.87
N ASN A 90 6.07 -5.69 3.05
CA ASN A 90 7.15 -4.98 3.72
C ASN A 90 7.82 -5.87 4.78
N VAL A 91 9.15 -5.83 4.82
CA VAL A 91 9.97 -6.46 5.85
C VAL A 91 10.88 -5.42 6.47
N ARG A 92 10.88 -5.35 7.80
CA ARG A 92 11.81 -4.54 8.58
C ARG A 92 13.00 -5.37 8.99
N CYS A 93 14.18 -4.95 8.55
CA CYS A 93 15.45 -5.56 8.88
C CYS A 93 16.15 -4.74 9.96
N SER A 94 16.83 -5.41 10.89
CA SER A 94 17.70 -4.74 11.85
C SER A 94 18.86 -5.62 12.28
N TRP A 95 20.05 -5.05 12.28
CA TRP A 95 21.29 -5.68 12.75
C TRP A 95 22.09 -4.71 13.62
N HIS A 96 23.06 -5.24 14.36
CA HIS A 96 23.94 -4.44 15.21
C HIS A 96 25.03 -3.76 14.37
N ARG A 97 25.27 -2.47 14.65
CA ARG A 97 26.44 -1.75 14.13
C ARG A 97 27.73 -2.36 14.70
N PRO A 98 28.88 -2.17 14.03
CA PRO A 98 30.16 -2.63 14.57
C PRO A 98 30.43 -1.90 15.88
N THR A 99 30.93 -2.64 16.86
CA THR A 99 31.32 -2.09 18.15
C THR A 99 32.81 -2.23 18.38
N ARG A 100 33.43 -1.30 19.10
CA ARG A 100 34.82 -1.39 19.55
C ARG A 100 34.91 -1.21 21.05
N ASN A 101 35.93 -1.82 21.63
CA ASN A 101 36.36 -1.48 22.98
C ASN A 101 37.40 -0.36 22.89
N LEU A 102 37.57 0.40 23.96
CA LEU A 102 38.63 1.39 24.05
C LEU A 102 39.21 1.43 25.45
N THR A 103 40.42 1.94 25.57
CA THR A 103 41.13 2.12 26.84
C THR A 103 41.32 3.60 27.10
N LEU A 104 40.82 4.08 28.23
CA LEU A 104 41.07 5.42 28.72
C LEU A 104 42.28 5.42 29.64
N CYS A 105 43.27 6.26 29.34
CA CYS A 105 44.50 6.36 30.09
C CYS A 105 44.50 7.64 30.95
N PHE A 106 44.74 7.48 32.25
CA PHE A 106 44.77 8.53 33.25
C PHE A 106 46.15 8.62 33.91
N ARG A 107 46.52 9.83 34.35
CA ARG A 107 47.84 10.06 34.97
C ARG A 107 47.92 9.58 36.42
N ASP A 108 46.78 9.52 37.12
CA ASP A 108 46.71 9.15 38.52
C ASP A 108 45.39 8.37 38.82
N PRO A 109 45.36 7.57 39.91
CA PRO A 109 44.21 6.74 40.24
C PRO A 109 42.96 7.56 40.59
N THR A 110 43.11 8.74 41.19
CA THR A 110 41.97 9.55 41.63
C THR A 110 41.13 9.96 40.43
N GLN A 111 41.77 10.46 39.37
CA GLN A 111 41.09 10.81 38.12
C GLN A 111 40.38 9.60 37.49
N ALA A 112 41.03 8.43 37.46
CA ALA A 112 40.48 7.22 36.86
C ALA A 112 39.24 6.71 37.62
N PHE A 113 39.29 6.68 38.96
CA PHE A 113 38.15 6.27 39.79
C PHE A 113 37.01 7.28 39.76
N GLU A 114 37.30 8.58 39.76
CA GLU A 114 36.27 9.62 39.59
C GLU A 114 35.55 9.47 38.23
N ALA A 115 36.30 9.26 37.15
CA ALA A 115 35.75 9.00 35.82
C ALA A 115 34.88 7.73 35.80
N TYR A 116 35.34 6.63 36.40
CA TYR A 116 34.58 5.38 36.52
C TYR A 116 33.27 5.58 37.28
N TYR A 117 33.30 6.22 38.46
CA TYR A 117 32.10 6.44 39.26
C TYR A 117 31.13 7.43 38.58
N LYS A 118 31.62 8.39 37.81
CA LYS A 118 30.77 9.24 36.96
C LYS A 118 30.05 8.40 35.90
N LEU A 119 30.77 7.60 35.13
CA LEU A 119 30.17 6.71 34.12
C LEU A 119 29.15 5.75 34.75
N LYS A 120 29.49 5.15 35.89
CA LYS A 120 28.65 4.15 36.57
C LYS A 120 27.42 4.73 37.27
N ASN A 121 27.58 5.84 38.00
CA ASN A 121 26.52 6.39 38.86
C ASN A 121 25.64 7.40 38.12
N GLN A 122 26.17 8.11 37.12
CA GLN A 122 25.42 9.12 36.37
C GLN A 122 24.87 8.58 35.04
N GLN A 123 25.09 7.29 34.73
CA GLN A 123 24.68 6.66 33.46
C GLN A 123 25.03 7.53 32.25
N LEU A 124 26.24 8.11 32.25
CA LEU A 124 26.67 8.99 31.18
C LEU A 124 26.69 8.20 29.86
N ASN A 125 26.04 8.77 28.86
CA ASN A 125 25.91 8.17 27.55
C ASN A 125 26.98 8.72 26.60
N ILE A 126 27.64 7.83 25.87
CA ILE A 126 28.56 8.22 24.79
C ILE A 126 27.82 8.08 23.48
N GLY A 127 27.64 9.18 22.75
CA GLY A 127 26.81 9.18 21.54
C GLY A 127 25.36 8.74 21.79
N GLY A 128 24.84 8.92 23.01
CA GLY A 128 23.47 8.50 23.40
C GLY A 128 23.33 7.03 23.79
N LEU A 129 24.44 6.29 23.96
CA LEU A 129 24.43 4.88 24.34
C LEU A 129 25.05 4.64 25.73
N PRO A 130 24.48 3.72 26.54
CA PRO A 130 25.04 3.35 27.83
C PRO A 130 26.36 2.60 27.60
N VAL A 131 27.35 2.91 28.44
CA VAL A 131 28.70 2.35 28.30
C VAL A 131 29.02 1.42 29.46
N ILE A 132 29.63 0.29 29.14
CA ILE A 132 30.12 -0.65 30.14
C ILE A 132 31.57 -0.27 30.44
N ALA A 133 31.78 0.44 31.55
CA ALA A 133 33.12 0.75 32.05
C ALA A 133 33.60 -0.39 32.97
N GLN A 134 34.81 -0.88 32.72
CA GLN A 134 35.51 -1.77 33.63
C GLN A 134 36.14 -0.98 34.77
N MET A 135 36.39 -1.65 35.89
CA MET A 135 37.03 -0.99 37.03
C MET A 135 38.47 -0.57 36.65
N PRO A 136 38.89 0.68 36.96
CA PRO A 136 40.23 1.12 36.66
C PRO A 136 41.30 0.25 37.32
N ALA A 137 42.38 0.00 36.59
CA ALA A 137 43.54 -0.74 37.07
C ALA A 137 44.84 0.00 36.71
N ALA A 138 45.89 -0.22 37.51
CA ALA A 138 47.23 0.25 37.15
C ALA A 138 47.70 -0.47 35.88
N ALA A 139 48.31 0.27 34.95
CA ALA A 139 48.87 -0.32 33.73
C ALA A 139 50.00 -1.33 34.05
N ASP A 140 50.74 -1.07 35.13
CA ASP A 140 51.70 -2.00 35.71
C ASP A 140 51.27 -2.35 37.15
N PRO A 141 50.85 -3.61 37.43
CA PRO A 141 50.42 -4.04 38.76
C PRO A 141 51.52 -3.94 39.84
N THR A 142 52.78 -3.81 39.43
CA THR A 142 53.93 -3.75 40.34
C THR A 142 54.29 -2.32 40.78
N GLN A 143 53.66 -1.30 40.18
CA GLN A 143 53.91 0.11 40.48
C GLN A 143 52.72 0.74 41.24
N ASN A 144 53.01 1.31 42.42
CA ASN A 144 52.01 2.04 43.23
C ASN A 144 51.70 3.45 42.69
N VAL A 145 52.53 3.97 41.78
CA VAL A 145 52.42 5.30 41.17
C VAL A 145 52.74 5.12 39.68
N GLY A 146 51.76 5.36 38.81
CA GLY A 146 51.89 5.11 37.37
C GLY A 146 50.57 5.35 36.63
N PRO A 147 50.55 5.23 35.29
CA PRO A 147 49.34 5.44 34.51
C PRO A 147 48.27 4.39 34.85
N TRP A 148 47.03 4.85 34.92
CA TRP A 148 45.86 4.01 35.17
C TRP A 148 45.04 3.87 33.91
N GLN A 149 44.51 2.67 33.69
CA GLN A 149 43.73 2.32 32.52
C GLN A 149 42.31 1.91 32.93
N MET A 150 41.34 2.33 32.12
CA MET A 150 39.95 1.94 32.24
C MET A 150 39.42 1.51 30.87
N GLU A 151 38.99 0.26 30.75
CA GLU A 151 38.39 -0.25 29.51
C GLU A 151 36.91 0.13 29.42
N LEU A 152 36.49 0.68 28.29
CA LEU A 152 35.08 0.83 27.92
C LEU A 152 34.72 -0.20 26.86
N LYS A 153 33.64 -0.95 27.08
CA LYS A 153 33.22 -2.05 26.18
C LYS A 153 31.99 -1.71 25.35
N GLY A 154 32.00 -2.18 24.10
CA GLY A 154 30.81 -2.25 23.25
C GLY A 154 30.32 -0.91 22.70
N LEU A 155 31.21 0.06 22.51
CA LEU A 155 30.89 1.36 21.92
C LEU A 155 30.72 1.24 20.41
N VAL A 156 29.82 2.01 19.81
CA VAL A 156 29.66 2.00 18.34
C VAL A 156 30.94 2.51 17.68
N ALA A 157 31.42 1.76 16.67
CA ALA A 157 32.72 2.00 16.05
C ALA A 157 32.82 3.31 15.24
N THR A 158 31.71 3.99 14.98
CA THR A 158 31.69 5.29 14.28
C THR A 158 31.84 6.49 15.22
N ILE A 159 31.75 6.30 16.54
CA ILE A 159 31.89 7.39 17.52
C ILE A 159 33.34 7.88 17.52
N PRO A 160 33.62 9.16 17.23
CA PRO A 160 34.98 9.66 17.15
C PRO A 160 35.60 9.91 18.54
N PRO A 161 36.94 9.93 18.67
CA PRO A 161 37.63 10.11 19.95
C PRO A 161 37.30 11.44 20.66
N GLU A 162 37.04 12.52 19.92
CA GLU A 162 36.66 13.82 20.47
C GLU A 162 35.37 13.76 21.29
N ASP A 163 34.34 13.08 20.78
CA ASP A 163 33.06 12.88 21.49
C ASP A 163 33.25 12.10 22.80
N ILE A 164 34.30 11.27 22.89
CA ILE A 164 34.66 10.51 24.09
C ILE A 164 35.38 11.42 25.10
N MET A 165 36.22 12.33 24.63
CA MET A 165 36.96 13.27 25.47
C MET A 165 36.02 14.32 26.08
N ASP A 166 35.06 14.82 25.31
CA ASP A 166 34.13 15.89 25.70
C ASP A 166 33.20 15.53 26.88
N ILE A 167 33.08 14.24 27.21
CA ILE A 167 32.29 13.78 28.37
C ILE A 167 32.98 14.11 29.68
N PHE A 168 34.32 14.18 29.67
CA PHE A 168 35.08 14.41 30.89
C PHE A 168 35.42 15.89 31.02
N PRO A 169 35.25 16.49 32.21
CA PRO A 169 35.69 17.86 32.43
C PRO A 169 37.21 17.96 32.24
N PRO A 170 37.76 19.11 31.80
CA PRO A 170 39.19 19.25 31.51
C PRO A 170 40.11 18.84 32.66
N SER A 171 39.67 18.99 33.91
CA SER A 171 40.42 18.66 35.12
C SER A 171 40.46 17.16 35.45
N GLY A 172 39.68 16.32 34.77
CA GLY A 172 39.59 14.87 35.00
C GLY A 172 39.45 14.06 33.71
N ALA A 173 39.85 14.65 32.58
CA ALA A 173 39.83 14.00 31.28
C ALA A 173 41.01 13.02 31.15
N PRO A 174 40.79 11.86 30.48
CA PRO A 174 41.90 10.98 30.14
C PRO A 174 42.90 11.75 29.26
N TYR A 175 44.20 11.51 29.45
CA TYR A 175 45.22 12.17 28.62
C TYR A 175 45.38 11.50 27.25
N GLN A 176 44.90 10.26 27.12
CA GLN A 176 44.95 9.47 25.91
C GLN A 176 43.75 8.52 25.87
N VAL A 177 43.17 8.38 24.68
CA VAL A 177 42.12 7.41 24.36
C VAL A 177 42.69 6.44 23.34
N GLU A 178 42.84 5.19 23.71
CA GLU A 178 43.30 4.12 22.81
C GLU A 178 42.09 3.40 22.25
N MET A 179 41.86 3.56 20.95
CA MET A 179 40.74 2.92 20.27
C MET A 179 41.14 1.50 19.88
N GLY A 180 40.40 0.50 20.36
CA GLY A 180 40.56 -0.88 19.91
C GLY A 180 39.95 -1.11 18.53
N ASP A 181 40.23 -2.29 17.97
CA ASP A 181 39.70 -2.70 16.68
C ASP A 181 38.17 -2.87 16.72
N PRO A 182 37.45 -2.48 15.65
CA PRO A 182 36.03 -2.79 15.50
C PRO A 182 35.76 -4.30 15.46
N SER A 183 34.58 -4.70 15.93
CA SER A 183 34.11 -6.09 15.93
C SER A 183 33.94 -6.67 14.52
N TYR A 184 33.76 -5.82 13.52
CA TYR A 184 33.78 -6.14 12.09
C TYR A 184 33.96 -4.85 11.26
N ASP A 185 34.17 -4.98 9.94
CA ASP A 185 34.42 -3.86 9.04
C ASP A 185 33.28 -2.82 9.03
N THR A 186 33.63 -1.54 8.97
CA THR A 186 32.75 -0.41 9.33
C THR A 186 32.03 0.25 8.16
N ASP A 187 32.16 -0.27 6.94
CA ASP A 187 31.48 0.28 5.77
C ASP A 187 29.98 -0.07 5.80
N SER A 188 29.16 0.93 6.15
CA SER A 188 27.71 0.79 6.26
C SER A 188 26.99 0.58 4.93
N ASP A 189 27.64 0.91 3.82
CA ASP A 189 27.08 0.64 2.49
C ASP A 189 27.35 -0.82 2.13
N ILE A 190 28.54 -1.34 2.47
CA ILE A 190 28.86 -2.76 2.28
C ILE A 190 27.95 -3.65 3.12
N ASP A 191 27.79 -3.37 4.41
CA ASP A 191 26.95 -4.22 5.27
C ASP A 191 25.48 -4.18 4.84
N SER A 192 24.95 -3.01 4.48
CA SER A 192 23.61 -2.84 3.89
C SER A 192 23.44 -3.65 2.60
N ASN A 193 24.38 -3.54 1.66
CA ASN A 193 24.34 -4.28 0.39
C ASN A 193 24.39 -5.80 0.62
N MET A 194 25.18 -6.26 1.60
CA MET A 194 25.20 -7.67 1.99
C MET A 194 23.83 -8.11 2.52
N ILE A 195 23.19 -7.33 3.40
CA ILE A 195 21.83 -7.65 3.89
C ILE A 195 20.81 -7.66 2.74
N GLU A 196 20.83 -6.65 1.87
CA GLU A 196 19.94 -6.59 0.70
C GLU A 196 20.10 -7.85 -0.18
N SER A 197 21.33 -8.30 -0.40
CA SER A 197 21.62 -9.52 -1.16
C SER A 197 21.14 -10.82 -0.50
N LEU A 198 21.03 -10.84 0.84
CA LEU A 198 20.52 -12.00 1.59
C LEU A 198 19.00 -12.17 1.47
N LEU A 199 18.26 -11.10 1.17
CA LEU A 199 16.78 -11.06 1.15
C LEU A 199 16.14 -11.80 -0.04
N HIS A 200 16.78 -12.85 -0.57
CA HIS A 200 16.33 -13.70 -1.69
C HIS A 200 14.89 -13.43 -2.18
N GLY A 201 14.74 -12.78 -3.34
CA GLY A 201 13.43 -12.38 -3.85
C GLY A 201 13.55 -11.16 -4.75
N ALA A 202 12.44 -10.74 -5.38
CA ALA A 202 12.43 -9.52 -6.15
C ALA A 202 11.98 -8.35 -5.27
N LEU A 203 12.91 -7.43 -4.99
CA LEU A 203 12.63 -6.21 -4.24
C LEU A 203 12.11 -5.11 -5.17
N GLU A 204 11.03 -4.46 -4.76
CA GLU A 204 10.54 -3.21 -5.34
C GLU A 204 11.29 -2.00 -4.75
N GLN A 205 11.66 -2.07 -3.46
CA GLN A 205 12.31 -0.96 -2.75
C GLN A 205 13.18 -1.48 -1.60
N TRP A 206 14.34 -0.84 -1.37
CA TRP A 206 15.22 -1.03 -0.22
C TRP A 206 15.61 0.34 0.34
N GLU A 207 15.38 0.54 1.64
CA GLU A 207 15.69 1.80 2.32
C GLU A 207 16.30 1.56 3.69
N VAL A 208 17.47 2.15 3.95
CA VAL A 208 18.09 2.21 5.28
C VAL A 208 17.70 3.51 5.96
N PHE A 209 17.30 3.45 7.24
CA PHE A 209 16.86 4.63 7.99
C PHE A 209 17.24 4.56 9.48
N GLY A 210 17.11 5.71 10.14
CA GLY A 210 17.43 5.88 11.57
C GLY A 210 18.72 6.67 11.79
N SER A 211 19.05 6.88 13.07
CA SER A 211 20.24 7.66 13.42
C SER A 211 21.55 6.91 13.08
N PRO A 212 22.57 7.59 12.55
CA PRO A 212 23.91 7.02 12.38
C PRO A 212 24.56 6.62 13.71
N THR A 213 24.15 7.21 14.83
CA THR A 213 24.66 6.91 16.17
C THR A 213 23.89 5.79 16.89
N ALA A 214 22.79 5.30 16.32
CA ALA A 214 22.01 4.24 16.96
C ALA A 214 22.83 2.94 17.05
N ARG A 215 22.61 2.14 18.10
CA ARG A 215 23.32 0.84 18.25
C ARG A 215 23.01 -0.17 17.13
N ARG A 216 21.85 -0.01 16.49
CA ARG A 216 21.36 -0.91 15.45
C ARG A 216 21.03 -0.15 14.19
N VAL A 217 21.39 -0.71 13.05
CA VAL A 217 20.89 -0.28 11.76
C VAL A 217 19.47 -0.79 11.61
N LYS A 218 18.62 0.01 10.96
CA LYS A 218 17.27 -0.39 10.57
C LYS A 218 17.13 -0.14 9.07
N ALA A 219 16.55 -1.12 8.39
CA ALA A 219 16.22 -1.01 6.99
C ALA A 219 14.83 -1.57 6.74
N GLN A 220 14.23 -1.19 5.63
CA GLN A 220 12.95 -1.69 5.18
C GLN A 220 13.06 -2.11 3.72
N ALA A 221 12.74 -3.37 3.49
CA ALA A 221 12.58 -3.94 2.16
C ALA A 221 11.10 -3.99 1.82
N ARG A 222 10.73 -3.67 0.59
CA ARG A 222 9.43 -3.99 0.02
C ARG A 222 9.63 -4.96 -1.12
N PHE A 223 9.00 -6.12 -1.01
CA PHE A 223 9.00 -7.15 -2.04
C PHE A 223 7.95 -6.86 -3.12
N ILE A 224 8.11 -7.45 -4.29
CA ILE A 224 7.05 -7.44 -5.31
C ILE A 224 5.84 -8.25 -4.82
N GLU A 225 6.08 -9.38 -4.13
CA GLU A 225 5.04 -10.28 -3.62
C GLU A 225 5.13 -10.45 -2.09
N GLU A 226 3.98 -10.59 -1.44
CA GLU A 226 3.91 -10.82 0.02
C GLU A 226 4.49 -12.18 0.43
N SER A 227 4.37 -13.21 -0.42
CA SER A 227 4.94 -14.53 -0.14
C SER A 227 6.45 -14.49 0.01
N GLU A 228 7.15 -13.73 -0.82
CA GLU A 228 8.61 -13.58 -0.72
C GLU A 228 9.01 -12.85 0.57
N ALA A 229 8.23 -11.85 1.00
CA ALA A 229 8.42 -11.17 2.28
C ALA A 229 8.27 -12.14 3.46
N LEU A 230 7.23 -12.99 3.44
CA LEU A 230 7.00 -14.01 4.48
C LEU A 230 8.09 -15.08 4.49
N ASP A 231 8.51 -15.55 3.31
CA ASP A 231 9.59 -16.53 3.16
C ASP A 231 10.91 -15.97 3.70
N ALA A 232 11.26 -14.73 3.35
CA ALA A 232 12.45 -14.05 3.87
C ALA A 232 12.45 -13.97 5.40
N VAL A 233 11.33 -13.56 6.01
CA VAL A 233 11.19 -13.52 7.47
C VAL A 233 11.35 -14.92 8.07
N SER A 234 10.74 -15.95 7.48
CA SER A 234 10.81 -17.32 8.01
C SER A 234 12.22 -17.93 7.94
N GLN A 235 13.03 -17.54 6.97
CA GLN A 235 14.35 -18.12 6.72
C GLN A 235 15.49 -17.34 7.37
N LEU A 236 15.37 -16.01 7.45
CA LEU A 236 16.49 -15.12 7.79
C LEU A 236 16.36 -14.45 9.15
N ASN A 237 15.17 -14.47 9.77
CA ASN A 237 15.03 -13.90 11.11
C ASN A 237 15.89 -14.69 12.12
N GLU A 238 16.67 -13.96 12.92
CA GLU A 238 17.67 -14.47 13.86
C GLU A 238 18.85 -15.23 13.25
N MET A 239 19.06 -15.13 11.93
CA MET A 239 20.21 -15.68 11.23
C MET A 239 21.50 -14.99 11.68
N TRP A 240 22.58 -15.77 11.87
CA TRP A 240 23.92 -15.23 12.12
C TRP A 240 24.48 -14.57 10.86
N LEU A 241 25.08 -13.39 11.01
CA LEU A 241 25.59 -12.63 9.88
C LEU A 241 26.95 -13.14 9.39
N PRO A 242 27.19 -13.21 8.08
CA PRO A 242 28.46 -13.69 7.52
C PRO A 242 29.62 -12.74 7.83
N PHE A 243 29.35 -11.44 7.95
CA PHE A 243 30.34 -10.41 8.25
C PHE A 243 30.43 -10.05 9.75
N ASN A 244 29.46 -10.48 10.57
CA ASN A 244 29.49 -10.28 12.02
C ASN A 244 29.22 -11.61 12.74
N PRO A 245 30.26 -12.37 13.09
CA PRO A 245 30.13 -13.68 13.73
C PRO A 245 29.38 -13.67 15.07
N SER A 246 29.33 -12.50 15.73
CA SER A 246 28.66 -12.30 17.01
C SER A 246 27.28 -11.64 16.88
N GLY A 247 26.88 -11.25 15.68
CA GLY A 247 25.67 -10.52 15.39
C GLY A 247 24.63 -11.35 14.64
N LYS A 248 23.38 -11.16 15.03
CA LYS A 248 22.23 -11.71 14.32
C LYS A 248 21.52 -10.64 13.50
N LEU A 249 20.96 -11.08 12.38
CA LEU A 249 19.97 -10.36 11.60
C LEU A 249 18.59 -10.59 12.20
N TYR A 250 17.78 -9.54 12.29
CA TYR A 250 16.39 -9.64 12.74
C TYR A 250 15.47 -9.12 11.65
N LEU A 251 14.50 -9.93 11.26
CA LEU A 251 13.52 -9.62 10.23
C LEU A 251 12.12 -9.68 10.84
N GLN A 252 11.33 -8.66 10.54
CA GLN A 252 9.96 -8.54 11.01
C GLN A 252 9.07 -8.23 9.81
N HIS A 253 8.01 -9.01 9.62
CA HIS A 253 6.96 -8.71 8.65
C HIS A 253 6.18 -7.47 9.12
N VAL A 254 5.92 -6.51 8.23
CA VAL A 254 5.28 -5.24 8.59
C VAL A 254 4.09 -4.97 7.67
N HIS A 255 2.93 -4.74 8.27
CA HIS A 255 1.77 -4.16 7.61
C HIS A 255 1.91 -2.64 7.59
N LEU A 256 1.66 -2.02 6.44
CA LEU A 256 1.82 -0.59 6.25
C LEU A 256 0.66 -0.04 5.43
N VAL A 257 0.11 1.09 5.85
CA VAL A 257 -0.89 1.83 5.06
C VAL A 257 -0.52 3.31 5.07
N LYS A 258 -0.76 3.97 3.93
CA LYS A 258 -0.58 5.41 3.79
C LYS A 258 -1.92 6.04 3.41
N PHE A 259 -2.17 7.24 3.92
CA PHE A 259 -3.30 8.07 3.54
C PHE A 259 -2.79 9.44 3.13
N ARG A 260 -3.41 10.03 2.10
CA ARG A 260 -3.16 11.41 1.71
C ARG A 260 -4.36 12.25 2.09
N VAL A 261 -4.17 13.13 3.06
CA VAL A 261 -5.23 13.98 3.62
C VAL A 261 -4.90 15.43 3.30
N SER A 262 -5.90 16.26 2.98
CA SER A 262 -5.63 17.70 2.80
C SER A 262 -5.16 18.32 4.11
N SER A 263 -4.25 19.29 4.06
CA SER A 263 -3.77 19.94 5.29
C SER A 263 -4.92 20.58 6.07
N ARG A 264 -5.94 21.09 5.37
CA ARG A 264 -7.14 21.69 5.98
C ARG A 264 -7.94 20.67 6.81
N VAL A 265 -8.16 19.47 6.27
CA VAL A 265 -8.84 18.38 6.99
C VAL A 265 -7.99 17.91 8.17
N TYR A 266 -6.69 17.67 7.95
CA TYR A 266 -5.82 17.19 9.02
C TYR A 266 -5.76 18.16 10.20
N CYS A 267 -5.70 19.47 9.96
CA CYS A 267 -5.68 20.48 11.03
C CYS A 267 -6.89 20.41 11.98
N VAL A 268 -8.07 19.98 11.51
CA VAL A 268 -9.26 19.87 12.38
C VAL A 268 -9.43 18.50 13.03
N VAL A 269 -8.75 17.46 12.52
CA VAL A 269 -8.81 16.10 13.10
C VAL A 269 -7.56 15.71 13.88
N GLU A 270 -6.50 16.54 13.87
CA GLU A 270 -5.25 16.26 14.57
C GLU A 270 -5.47 16.03 16.07
N ASP A 271 -6.32 16.84 16.70
CA ASP A 271 -6.67 16.70 18.12
C ASP A 271 -7.40 15.38 18.44
N SER A 272 -8.15 14.82 17.47
CA SER A 272 -8.78 13.50 17.59
C SER A 272 -7.77 12.36 17.41
N ILE A 273 -6.71 12.56 16.62
CA ILE A 273 -5.69 11.55 16.31
C ILE A 273 -4.62 11.47 17.42
N GLU A 274 -4.23 12.59 18.03
CA GLU A 274 -3.09 12.64 18.96
C GLU A 274 -3.26 11.78 20.23
N PRO A 275 -4.46 11.67 20.86
CA PRO A 275 -4.68 10.71 21.93
C PRO A 275 -4.49 9.25 21.46
N LEU A 276 -5.06 8.92 20.30
CA LEU A 276 -4.99 7.58 19.70
C LEU A 276 -3.55 7.19 19.37
N ARG A 277 -2.73 8.14 18.92
CA ARG A 277 -1.31 7.93 18.63
C ARG A 277 -0.55 7.34 19.84
N LYS A 278 -0.87 7.80 21.06
CA LYS A 278 -0.23 7.30 22.28
C LYS A 278 -0.69 5.88 22.59
N ASP A 279 -1.96 5.58 22.41
CA ASP A 279 -2.53 4.26 22.66
C ASP A 279 -2.06 3.24 21.62
N TRP A 280 -2.03 3.61 20.34
CA TRP A 280 -1.42 2.83 19.26
C TRP A 280 0.05 2.51 19.55
N GLY A 281 0.82 3.49 20.03
CA GLY A 281 2.22 3.27 20.40
C GLY A 281 2.41 2.23 21.52
N ARG A 282 1.49 2.14 22.48
CA ARG A 282 1.48 1.09 23.52
C ARG A 282 1.16 -0.30 22.96
N GLN A 283 0.47 -0.36 21.83
CA GLN A 283 0.13 -1.57 21.09
C GLN A 283 1.10 -1.86 19.93
N PHE A 284 2.27 -1.20 19.90
CA PHE A 284 3.28 -1.34 18.85
C PHE A 284 2.81 -0.97 17.43
N VAL A 285 1.76 -0.16 17.33
CA VAL A 285 1.31 0.48 16.09
C VAL A 285 1.95 1.87 16.01
N TYR A 286 2.75 2.09 14.97
CA TYR A 286 3.47 3.34 14.79
C TYR A 286 2.74 4.23 13.80
N PHE A 287 2.35 5.41 14.26
CA PHE A 287 1.80 6.49 13.44
C PHE A 287 2.84 7.57 13.18
N SER A 288 2.94 8.00 11.93
CA SER A 288 3.73 9.17 11.53
C SER A 288 2.96 10.00 10.51
N SER A 289 3.18 11.31 10.53
CA SER A 289 2.63 12.24 9.55
C SER A 289 3.73 13.09 8.95
N VAL A 290 3.71 13.24 7.62
CA VAL A 290 4.67 14.05 6.87
C VAL A 290 3.89 15.10 6.08
N SER A 291 4.27 16.36 6.24
CA SER A 291 3.68 17.47 5.49
C SER A 291 4.25 17.54 4.08
N GLU A 292 3.34 17.65 3.10
CA GLU A 292 3.63 17.89 1.69
C GLU A 292 2.85 19.13 1.23
N CYS A 293 3.14 19.65 0.04
CA CYS A 293 2.51 20.89 -0.44
C CYS A 293 0.97 20.79 -0.49
N GLY A 294 0.29 21.37 0.52
CA GLY A 294 -1.18 21.37 0.65
C GLY A 294 -1.80 20.08 1.22
N TYR A 295 -1.00 19.07 1.52
CA TYR A 295 -1.44 17.77 2.02
C TYR A 295 -0.57 17.28 3.18
N ARG A 296 -1.06 16.27 3.90
CA ARG A 296 -0.26 15.46 4.81
C ARG A 296 -0.41 14.00 4.44
N VAL A 297 0.72 13.31 4.36
CA VAL A 297 0.77 11.86 4.21
C VAL A 297 0.84 11.25 5.60
N LEU A 298 -0.23 10.56 5.97
CA LEU A 298 -0.33 9.82 7.23
C LEU A 298 0.10 8.39 6.95
N LYS A 299 0.91 7.81 7.84
CA LYS A 299 1.41 6.45 7.73
C LYS A 299 1.17 5.71 9.03
N LEU A 300 0.48 4.58 8.94
CA LEU A 300 0.40 3.57 9.98
C LEU A 300 1.25 2.37 9.59
N GLU A 301 1.96 1.81 10.56
CA GLU A 301 2.72 0.58 10.39
C GLU A 301 2.74 -0.25 11.67
N SER A 302 2.74 -1.57 11.53
CA SER A 302 2.78 -2.51 12.67
C SER A 302 3.23 -3.89 12.21
N GLN A 303 3.74 -4.67 13.17
CA GLN A 303 4.00 -6.11 12.99
C GLN A 303 2.78 -6.95 13.37
N ASP A 304 1.95 -6.42 14.28
CA ASP A 304 0.78 -7.11 14.79
C ASP A 304 -0.44 -6.71 13.97
N ARG A 305 -1.08 -7.72 13.37
CA ARG A 305 -2.21 -7.52 12.47
C ARG A 305 -3.47 -7.01 13.17
N GLU A 306 -3.82 -7.56 14.34
CA GLU A 306 -5.06 -7.20 15.04
C GLU A 306 -5.06 -5.72 15.46
N PRO A 307 -4.05 -5.23 16.21
CA PRO A 307 -4.03 -3.82 16.62
C PRO A 307 -3.88 -2.88 15.42
N PHE A 308 -3.17 -3.30 14.38
CA PHE A 308 -3.06 -2.54 13.13
C PHE A 308 -4.40 -2.38 12.43
N THR A 309 -5.19 -3.45 12.32
CA THR A 309 -6.50 -3.41 11.65
C THR A 309 -7.43 -2.44 12.38
N GLN A 310 -7.49 -2.54 13.71
CA GLN A 310 -8.29 -1.63 14.54
C GLN A 310 -7.83 -0.17 14.41
N ALA A 311 -6.52 0.07 14.46
CA ALA A 311 -5.96 1.42 14.28
C ALA A 311 -6.24 1.99 12.89
N ASN A 312 -6.14 1.15 11.85
CA ASN A 312 -6.45 1.53 10.48
C ASN A 312 -7.92 1.90 10.32
N GLU A 313 -8.85 1.07 10.79
CA GLU A 313 -10.30 1.35 10.75
C GLU A 313 -10.64 2.64 11.48
N THR A 314 -10.07 2.84 12.66
CA THR A 314 -10.28 4.07 13.45
C THR A 314 -9.75 5.29 12.71
N LEU A 315 -8.54 5.22 12.13
CA LEU A 315 -7.97 6.32 11.36
C LEU A 315 -8.81 6.61 10.11
N GLU A 316 -9.23 5.58 9.37
CA GLU A 316 -10.09 5.71 8.18
C GLU A 316 -11.41 6.41 8.51
N GLN A 317 -12.06 6.05 9.62
CA GLN A 317 -13.28 6.72 10.06
C GLN A 317 -13.07 8.23 10.26
N ILE A 318 -11.98 8.61 10.91
CA ILE A 318 -11.64 10.01 11.18
C ILE A 318 -11.36 10.77 9.87
N ILE A 319 -10.53 10.22 8.98
CA ILE A 319 -10.07 10.92 7.77
C ILE A 319 -11.05 10.82 6.59
N ASN A 320 -12.04 9.92 6.66
CA ASN A 320 -13.15 9.92 5.71
C ASN A 320 -14.24 10.90 6.10
N GLY A 321 -14.33 11.27 7.38
CA GLY A 321 -15.31 12.23 7.89
C GLY A 321 -16.73 11.68 7.86
N THR A 322 -17.66 12.45 8.41
CA THR A 322 -19.06 12.01 8.53
C THR A 322 -19.85 12.50 7.32
N THR A 323 -20.55 11.59 6.65
CA THR A 323 -21.49 11.97 5.59
C THR A 323 -22.74 12.61 6.22
N MET A 324 -23.06 13.83 5.80
CA MET A 324 -24.17 14.58 6.38
C MET A 324 -25.51 14.17 5.78
N THR A 325 -26.42 13.77 6.66
CA THR A 325 -27.84 13.53 6.36
C THR A 325 -28.69 14.12 7.47
N LEU A 326 -29.84 14.69 7.15
CA LEU A 326 -30.82 15.18 8.13
C LEU A 326 -32.15 14.46 7.89
N ASP A 327 -32.70 13.80 8.91
CA ASP A 327 -33.94 13.00 8.80
C ASP A 327 -33.93 11.98 7.64
N GLY A 328 -32.75 11.38 7.37
CA GLY A 328 -32.55 10.45 6.26
C GLY A 328 -32.43 11.09 4.87
N LYS A 329 -32.56 12.41 4.77
CA LYS A 329 -32.40 13.19 3.53
C LYS A 329 -30.92 13.51 3.29
N ASN A 330 -30.45 13.30 2.05
CA ASN A 330 -29.11 13.71 1.61
C ASN A 330 -29.03 15.25 1.53
N LEU A 331 -28.03 15.84 2.19
CA LEU A 331 -27.81 17.29 2.21
C LEU A 331 -26.95 17.74 1.02
N TRP A 332 -27.46 17.56 -0.20
CA TRP A 332 -26.74 17.91 -1.43
C TRP A 332 -27.60 18.70 -2.41
N SER A 333 -26.99 19.69 -3.08
CA SER A 333 -27.54 20.40 -4.24
C SER A 333 -26.54 20.39 -5.39
N PRO A 334 -26.97 20.29 -6.66
CA PRO A 334 -26.13 20.51 -7.84
C PRO A 334 -25.35 21.83 -7.81
N ASP A 335 -25.90 22.87 -7.17
CA ASP A 335 -25.25 24.19 -7.07
C ASP A 335 -23.95 24.13 -6.27
N PHE A 336 -23.80 23.15 -5.36
CA PHE A 336 -22.55 22.92 -4.66
C PHE A 336 -21.41 22.51 -5.60
N LYS A 337 -21.64 22.15 -6.87
CA LYS A 337 -20.55 21.80 -7.79
C LYS A 337 -19.78 23.01 -8.29
N ALA A 338 -20.48 24.09 -8.67
CA ALA A 338 -19.86 25.20 -9.39
C ALA A 338 -20.33 26.59 -8.93
N ASP A 339 -21.41 26.69 -8.15
CA ASP A 339 -21.91 28.00 -7.73
C ASP A 339 -21.01 28.63 -6.66
N ARG A 340 -20.58 29.86 -6.94
CA ARG A 340 -19.61 30.57 -6.08
C ARG A 340 -20.27 31.13 -4.82
N ALA A 341 -21.56 31.45 -4.85
CA ALA A 341 -22.28 31.98 -3.69
C ALA A 341 -22.58 30.87 -2.69
N ALA A 342 -23.04 29.72 -3.15
CA ALA A 342 -23.22 28.51 -2.35
C ALA A 342 -21.88 28.07 -1.74
N TYR A 343 -20.78 28.10 -2.51
CA TYR A 343 -19.45 27.80 -1.97
C TYR A 343 -19.04 28.76 -0.83
N ARG A 344 -19.28 30.06 -0.97
CA ARG A 344 -18.98 31.03 0.11
C ARG A 344 -19.80 30.77 1.36
N ARG A 345 -21.10 30.48 1.23
CA ARG A 345 -21.94 30.13 2.38
C ARG A 345 -21.47 28.87 3.09
N LEU A 346 -20.95 27.88 2.36
CA LEU A 346 -20.32 26.71 2.99
C LEU A 346 -19.05 27.10 3.78
N GLN A 347 -18.26 28.06 3.28
CA GLN A 347 -17.09 28.57 4.01
C GLN A 347 -17.48 29.36 5.26
N ASP A 348 -18.60 30.09 5.23
CA ASP A 348 -19.14 30.78 6.40
C ASP A 348 -19.53 29.74 7.49
N ILE A 349 -20.20 28.65 7.10
CA ILE A 349 -20.52 27.54 8.02
C ILE A 349 -19.24 26.88 8.58
N GLU A 350 -18.24 26.62 7.72
CA GLU A 350 -16.93 26.09 8.16
C GLU A 350 -16.32 26.98 9.26
N LEU A 351 -16.31 28.30 9.06
CA LEU A 351 -15.73 29.27 9.97
C LEU A 351 -16.51 29.39 11.28
N ASP A 352 -17.83 29.50 11.21
CA ASP A 352 -18.70 29.73 12.37
C ASP A 352 -18.73 28.52 13.31
N LEU A 353 -18.66 27.31 12.76
CA LEU A 353 -18.76 26.07 13.53
C LEU A 353 -17.40 25.42 13.81
N GLY A 354 -16.31 25.93 13.22
CA GLY A 354 -14.97 25.36 13.38
C GLY A 354 -14.83 23.96 12.77
N VAL A 355 -15.52 23.73 11.66
CA VAL A 355 -15.53 22.44 10.93
C VAL A 355 -14.95 22.61 9.53
N VAL A 356 -14.62 21.49 8.89
CA VAL A 356 -14.27 21.45 7.46
C VAL A 356 -15.31 20.68 6.70
N ILE A 357 -15.82 21.28 5.63
CA ILE A 357 -16.84 20.75 4.75
C ILE A 357 -16.18 20.36 3.42
N ILE A 358 -16.16 19.07 3.13
CA ILE A 358 -15.73 18.53 1.84
C ILE A 358 -16.95 18.15 1.01
N ARG A 359 -17.04 18.78 -0.16
CA ARG A 359 -18.00 18.42 -1.19
C ARG A 359 -17.46 17.20 -1.94
N ASP A 360 -18.03 16.03 -1.69
CA ASP A 360 -17.75 14.86 -2.52
C ASP A 360 -18.60 14.95 -3.79
N ILE A 361 -18.06 15.68 -4.77
CA ILE A 361 -18.71 15.91 -6.06
C ILE A 361 -18.96 14.59 -6.80
N LYS A 362 -18.11 13.57 -6.57
CA LYS A 362 -18.23 12.28 -7.24
C LYS A 362 -19.44 11.50 -6.74
N SER A 363 -19.63 11.48 -5.42
CA SER A 363 -20.73 10.74 -4.77
C SER A 363 -21.95 11.60 -4.45
N SER A 364 -21.95 12.88 -4.86
CA SER A 364 -23.03 13.85 -4.58
C SER A 364 -23.37 13.95 -3.08
N LYS A 365 -22.34 13.98 -2.24
CA LYS A 365 -22.47 13.99 -0.76
C LYS A 365 -21.64 15.10 -0.13
N ILE A 366 -22.09 15.57 1.04
CA ILE A 366 -21.31 16.46 1.90
C ILE A 366 -20.68 15.63 3.02
N ARG A 367 -19.36 15.77 3.19
CA ARG A 367 -18.60 15.18 4.30
C ARG A 367 -18.09 16.26 5.22
N VAL A 368 -18.26 16.08 6.52
CA VAL A 368 -17.84 17.05 7.54
C VAL A 368 -16.77 16.44 8.44
N PHE A 369 -15.81 17.29 8.82
CA PHE A 369 -14.66 16.97 9.64
C PHE A 369 -14.54 18.00 10.77
N GLY A 370 -14.14 17.55 11.95
CA GLY A 370 -13.98 18.39 13.13
C GLY A 370 -14.72 17.81 14.34
N PRO A 371 -14.96 18.64 15.38
CA PRO A 371 -15.60 18.19 16.61
C PRO A 371 -17.02 17.65 16.39
N GLU A 372 -17.32 16.46 16.91
CA GLU A 372 -18.61 15.79 16.69
C GLU A 372 -19.80 16.58 17.25
N ASP A 373 -19.60 17.37 18.32
CA ASP A 373 -20.63 18.23 18.91
C ASP A 373 -21.10 19.35 17.95
N LYS A 374 -20.37 19.58 16.85
CA LYS A 374 -20.71 20.56 15.82
C LYS A 374 -21.44 19.95 14.63
N PHE A 375 -21.56 18.62 14.52
CA PHE A 375 -22.15 17.98 13.34
C PHE A 375 -23.65 18.25 13.20
N LEU A 376 -24.42 18.18 14.29
CA LEU A 376 -25.85 18.48 14.25
C LEU A 376 -26.12 19.96 13.86
N PRO A 377 -25.48 20.97 14.50
CA PRO A 377 -25.56 22.36 14.03
C PRO A 377 -25.16 22.54 12.55
N THR A 378 -24.17 21.78 12.08
CA THR A 378 -23.76 21.82 10.68
C THR A 378 -24.85 21.28 9.75
N CYS A 379 -25.51 20.16 10.12
CA CYS A 379 -26.65 19.63 9.36
C CYS A 379 -27.80 20.64 9.26
N GLU A 380 -28.15 21.29 10.37
CA GLU A 380 -29.20 22.31 10.41
C GLU A 380 -28.87 23.51 9.51
N ALA A 381 -27.63 24.01 9.56
CA ALA A 381 -27.16 25.10 8.71
C ALA A 381 -27.13 24.72 7.22
N LEU A 382 -26.74 23.48 6.91
CA LEU A 382 -26.75 22.95 5.54
C LEU A 382 -28.18 22.80 5.00
N ASP A 383 -29.13 22.31 5.78
CA ASP A 383 -30.53 22.21 5.32
C ASP A 383 -31.14 23.60 5.13
N GLN A 384 -30.86 24.56 6.02
CA GLN A 384 -31.27 25.95 5.82
C GLN A 384 -30.71 26.52 4.51
N LEU A 385 -29.43 26.30 4.21
CA LEU A 385 -28.82 26.72 2.96
C LEU A 385 -29.49 26.05 1.74
N LEU A 386 -29.85 24.76 1.84
CA LEU A 386 -30.58 24.07 0.77
C LEU A 386 -31.97 24.65 0.55
N GLN A 387 -32.68 25.05 1.61
CA GLN A 387 -33.99 25.72 1.51
C GLN A 387 -33.87 27.12 0.86
N GLU A 388 -32.77 27.83 1.09
CA GLU A 388 -32.48 29.12 0.44
C GLU A 388 -32.16 28.96 -1.06
N ILE A 389 -31.50 27.86 -1.44
CA ILE A 389 -31.08 27.56 -2.82
C ILE A 389 -32.24 27.05 -3.68
N GLN A 390 -33.23 26.36 -3.10
CA GLN A 390 -34.41 25.94 -3.86
C GLN A 390 -35.17 27.17 -4.39
N PRO A 391 -35.43 27.28 -5.71
CA PRO A 391 -36.21 28.38 -6.24
C PRO A 391 -37.61 28.33 -5.62
N ARG A 392 -38.05 29.45 -5.04
CA ARG A 392 -39.45 29.69 -4.70
C ARG A 392 -40.28 29.50 -5.97
N SER A 393 -40.89 28.34 -6.14
CA SER A 393 -41.70 27.99 -7.30
C SER A 393 -42.82 29.02 -7.46
N THR A 394 -42.72 29.85 -8.50
CA THR A 394 -43.87 30.52 -9.10
C THR A 394 -44.64 29.45 -9.88
N GLY A 395 -45.93 29.33 -9.59
CA GLY A 395 -46.78 28.34 -10.22
C GLY A 395 -47.05 28.65 -11.69
N HIS A 396 -47.26 27.60 -12.48
CA HIS A 396 -48.42 27.49 -13.37
C HIS A 396 -48.63 26.06 -13.86
N ASN A 397 -49.88 25.61 -13.73
CA ASN A 397 -50.49 24.47 -14.43
C ASN A 397 -50.45 24.70 -15.95
N THR A 398 -50.25 23.65 -16.75
CA THR A 398 -51.23 23.27 -17.80
C THR A 398 -50.98 21.86 -18.35
N GLU A 399 -52.05 21.08 -18.44
CA GLU A 399 -52.15 19.85 -19.22
C GLU A 399 -52.42 20.15 -20.72
N GLN A 400 -52.16 19.13 -21.55
CA GLN A 400 -52.78 18.75 -22.84
C GLN A 400 -52.01 18.93 -24.18
N SER A 401 -51.57 17.76 -24.69
CA SER A 401 -52.00 17.09 -25.94
C SER A 401 -51.52 17.55 -27.34
N ARG A 402 -51.05 16.53 -28.08
CA ARG A 402 -51.16 16.24 -29.53
C ARG A 402 -50.04 16.64 -30.52
N THR A 403 -49.30 15.59 -30.90
CA THR A 403 -48.86 15.18 -32.26
C THR A 403 -48.20 16.22 -33.17
N LYS A 404 -46.87 16.09 -33.35
CA LYS A 404 -46.15 16.50 -34.56
C LYS A 404 -45.08 15.48 -34.93
N ARG A 405 -44.86 15.36 -36.25
CA ARG A 405 -43.92 14.46 -36.94
C ARG A 405 -42.48 14.65 -36.46
N ALA A 406 -41.73 13.56 -36.44
CA ALA A 406 -40.30 13.49 -36.14
C ALA A 406 -39.50 14.61 -36.85
N ALA A 407 -38.88 15.47 -36.04
CA ALA A 407 -37.91 16.47 -36.45
C ALA A 407 -36.83 16.57 -35.36
N GLU A 408 -35.58 16.64 -35.81
CA GLU A 408 -34.33 16.92 -35.06
C GLU A 408 -34.51 17.22 -33.56
N GLY A 409 -34.37 16.18 -32.72
CA GLY A 409 -34.50 16.32 -31.26
C GLY A 409 -35.04 15.09 -30.53
N ASP A 410 -35.55 14.09 -31.24
CA ASP A 410 -36.11 12.88 -30.63
C ASP A 410 -35.03 11.93 -30.09
N CYS A 411 -35.27 11.38 -28.91
CA CYS A 411 -34.41 10.39 -28.27
C CYS A 411 -34.43 9.07 -29.05
N ALA A 412 -33.25 8.56 -29.36
CA ALA A 412 -33.04 7.32 -30.11
C ALA A 412 -33.51 6.03 -29.39
N VAL A 413 -34.00 6.13 -28.16
CA VAL A 413 -34.45 4.97 -27.34
C VAL A 413 -35.95 4.99 -27.12
N CYS A 414 -36.49 6.09 -26.59
CA CYS A 414 -37.91 6.20 -26.30
C CYS A 414 -38.72 6.79 -27.46
N PHE A 415 -38.06 7.35 -28.47
CA PHE A 415 -38.68 8.01 -29.63
C PHE A 415 -39.60 9.20 -29.25
N CYS A 416 -39.35 9.78 -28.07
CA CYS A 416 -39.97 11.03 -27.61
C CYS A 416 -38.98 12.20 -27.74
N GLU A 417 -39.47 13.43 -27.67
CA GLU A 417 -38.62 14.62 -27.52
C GLU A 417 -37.66 14.42 -26.33
N ALA A 418 -36.36 14.65 -26.57
CA ALA A 418 -35.35 14.28 -25.60
C ALA A 418 -35.35 15.19 -24.37
N ASP A 419 -35.75 14.65 -23.23
CA ASP A 419 -35.62 15.31 -21.94
C ASP A 419 -34.14 15.35 -21.51
N GLN A 420 -33.63 16.56 -21.26
CA GLN A 420 -32.20 16.84 -21.01
C GLN A 420 -31.30 16.19 -22.08
N ALA A 421 -31.48 16.60 -23.34
CA ALA A 421 -30.86 15.97 -24.49
C ALA A 421 -29.32 15.85 -24.40
N LEU A 422 -28.82 14.63 -24.62
CA LEU A 422 -27.40 14.31 -24.78
C LEU A 422 -27.13 13.90 -26.22
N THR A 423 -26.07 14.43 -26.83
CA THR A 423 -25.68 14.09 -28.21
C THR A 423 -24.35 13.34 -28.20
N THR A 424 -24.34 12.20 -28.89
CA THR A 424 -23.13 11.35 -29.06
C THR A 424 -22.31 11.77 -30.28
N SER A 425 -21.07 11.29 -30.38
CA SER A 425 -20.13 11.55 -31.47
C SER A 425 -20.51 10.90 -32.81
N CYS A 426 -21.55 10.06 -32.84
CA CYS A 426 -22.23 9.63 -34.06
C CYS A 426 -23.41 10.53 -34.47
N GLY A 427 -23.73 11.56 -33.69
CA GLY A 427 -24.80 12.52 -33.98
C GLY A 427 -26.18 12.11 -33.45
N HIS A 428 -26.30 10.99 -32.74
CA HIS A 428 -27.57 10.52 -32.18
C HIS A 428 -27.86 11.16 -30.82
N ILE A 429 -29.13 11.50 -30.61
CA ILE A 429 -29.65 12.20 -29.43
C ILE A 429 -30.35 11.22 -28.48
N TYR A 430 -30.18 11.41 -27.18
CA TYR A 430 -30.76 10.60 -26.11
C TYR A 430 -31.32 11.48 -25.00
N CYS A 431 -32.39 11.04 -24.32
CA CYS A 431 -32.67 11.54 -22.97
C CYS A 431 -31.54 11.09 -22.02
N THR A 432 -31.22 11.89 -21.00
CA THR A 432 -30.23 11.51 -19.97
C THR A 432 -30.48 10.12 -19.41
N ILE A 433 -31.70 9.85 -18.94
CA ILE A 433 -32.07 8.56 -18.33
C ILE A 433 -31.97 7.40 -19.34
N CYS A 434 -32.38 7.62 -20.59
CA CYS A 434 -32.31 6.61 -21.63
C CYS A 434 -30.86 6.23 -21.98
N PHE A 435 -29.98 7.22 -22.04
CA PHE A 435 -28.55 7.00 -22.27
C PHE A 435 -27.92 6.21 -21.12
N VAL A 436 -28.25 6.55 -19.87
CA VAL A 436 -27.79 5.85 -18.66
C VAL A 436 -28.23 4.39 -18.66
N ASN A 437 -29.52 4.13 -18.88
CA ASN A 437 -30.04 2.77 -18.93
C ASN A 437 -29.38 1.96 -20.04
N MET A 438 -29.14 2.56 -21.21
CA MET A 438 -28.39 1.92 -22.29
C MET A 438 -26.97 1.52 -21.86
N CYS A 439 -26.26 2.39 -21.13
CA CYS A 439 -24.92 2.09 -20.60
C CYS A 439 -24.95 0.96 -19.55
N LEU A 440 -25.97 0.89 -18.70
CA LEU A 440 -26.08 -0.10 -17.62
C LEU A 440 -26.56 -1.47 -18.11
N VAL A 441 -27.45 -1.52 -19.10
CA VAL A 441 -27.97 -2.78 -19.67
C VAL A 441 -26.88 -3.59 -20.35
N GLU A 442 -25.87 -2.94 -20.95
CA GLU A 442 -24.72 -3.62 -21.58
C GLU A 442 -24.00 -4.57 -20.61
N ALA A 443 -24.00 -4.27 -19.31
CA ALA A 443 -23.41 -5.14 -18.31
C ALA A 443 -24.08 -6.51 -18.30
N SER A 444 -25.37 -6.63 -18.62
CA SER A 444 -26.11 -7.88 -18.56
C SER A 444 -25.94 -8.77 -19.80
N ILE A 445 -25.29 -8.27 -20.86
CA ILE A 445 -25.11 -8.98 -22.13
C ILE A 445 -23.92 -9.94 -22.06
N ILE A 446 -24.06 -11.13 -22.64
CA ILE A 446 -22.99 -12.12 -22.77
C ILE A 446 -22.07 -11.69 -23.91
N GLY A 447 -20.90 -11.12 -23.60
CA GLY A 447 -19.92 -10.68 -24.59
C GLY A 447 -18.87 -9.71 -24.03
N ASP A 448 -18.07 -9.11 -24.91
CA ASP A 448 -17.18 -8.00 -24.55
C ASP A 448 -18.01 -6.75 -24.25
N PHE A 449 -17.85 -6.22 -23.04
CA PHE A 449 -18.54 -5.01 -22.58
C PHE A 449 -18.19 -3.85 -23.51
N SER A 450 -19.16 -3.41 -24.32
CA SER A 450 -18.95 -2.35 -25.30
C SER A 450 -20.22 -1.54 -25.47
N ILE A 451 -20.22 -0.33 -24.92
CA ILE A 451 -21.33 0.60 -25.05
C ILE A 451 -21.38 1.10 -26.49
N LYS A 452 -22.43 0.69 -27.21
CA LYS A 452 -22.63 0.99 -28.63
C LYS A 452 -23.88 1.84 -28.80
N CYS A 453 -23.78 2.80 -29.71
CA CYS A 453 -24.93 3.60 -30.11
C CYS A 453 -26.02 2.71 -30.75
N ILE A 454 -27.24 2.85 -30.25
CA ILE A 454 -28.45 2.18 -30.75
C ILE A 454 -29.32 3.08 -31.65
N GLY A 455 -28.76 4.22 -32.07
CA GLY A 455 -29.35 5.10 -33.08
C GLY A 455 -29.62 4.40 -34.41
N ASP A 456 -30.43 5.03 -35.25
CA ASP A 456 -30.90 4.50 -36.54
C ASP A 456 -31.60 3.14 -36.41
N GLN A 457 -32.46 2.99 -35.40
CA GLN A 457 -33.17 1.75 -35.07
C GLN A 457 -32.21 0.56 -34.83
N GLY A 458 -31.08 0.83 -34.15
CA GLY A 458 -30.07 -0.17 -33.81
C GLY A 458 -29.00 -0.44 -34.88
N ASN A 459 -28.98 0.33 -35.97
CA ASN A 459 -28.02 0.14 -37.05
C ASN A 459 -26.69 0.89 -36.86
N CYS A 460 -26.66 1.96 -36.07
CA CYS A 460 -25.45 2.76 -35.89
C CYS A 460 -24.27 1.94 -35.34
N LYS A 461 -24.46 1.25 -34.20
CA LYS A 461 -23.49 0.32 -33.56
C LYS A 461 -22.09 0.89 -33.30
N LYS A 462 -21.89 2.20 -33.46
CA LYS A 462 -20.61 2.87 -33.19
C LYS A 462 -20.32 2.78 -31.70
N ALA A 463 -19.13 2.30 -31.35
CA ALA A 463 -18.68 2.26 -29.96
C ALA A 463 -18.48 3.69 -29.43
N ILE A 464 -19.06 3.96 -28.27
CA ILE A 464 -18.94 5.24 -27.58
C ILE A 464 -17.65 5.21 -26.76
N GLN A 465 -16.80 6.22 -26.90
CA GLN A 465 -15.49 6.25 -26.22
C GLN A 465 -15.65 6.53 -24.73
N LEU A 466 -14.73 6.01 -23.90
CA LEU A 466 -14.77 6.22 -22.45
C LEU A 466 -14.79 7.70 -22.05
N LEU A 467 -13.96 8.51 -22.71
CA LEU A 467 -13.90 9.96 -22.47
C LEU A 467 -15.22 10.66 -22.83
N GLU A 468 -15.92 10.16 -23.84
CA GLU A 468 -17.22 10.69 -24.25
C GLU A 468 -18.28 10.40 -23.18
N ILE A 469 -18.34 9.15 -22.69
CA ILE A 469 -19.25 8.75 -21.61
C ILE A 469 -18.99 9.56 -20.34
N GLN A 470 -17.71 9.77 -19.99
CA GLN A 470 -17.30 10.59 -18.83
C GLN A 470 -17.81 12.03 -18.91
N ASN A 471 -17.81 12.62 -20.12
CA ASN A 471 -18.25 14.00 -20.32
C ASN A 471 -19.78 14.15 -20.37
N LEU A 472 -20.49 13.10 -20.79
CA LEU A 472 -21.95 13.11 -20.95
C LEU A 472 -22.70 12.73 -19.66
N LEU A 473 -22.07 11.98 -18.75
CA LEU A 473 -22.71 11.50 -17.53
C LEU A 473 -22.32 12.31 -16.29
N LEU A 474 -23.24 12.38 -15.34
CA LEU A 474 -22.90 12.79 -13.98
C LEU A 474 -21.91 11.78 -13.37
N SER A 475 -20.98 12.27 -12.55
CA SER A 475 -19.90 11.44 -11.96
C SER A 475 -20.40 10.18 -11.27
N GLU A 476 -21.45 10.27 -10.45
CA GLU A 476 -22.05 9.13 -9.75
C GLU A 476 -22.54 8.05 -10.72
N ILE A 477 -23.16 8.48 -11.83
CA ILE A 477 -23.70 7.56 -12.83
C ILE A 477 -22.56 6.97 -13.68
N PHE A 478 -21.54 7.75 -13.98
CA PHE A 478 -20.35 7.27 -14.66
C PHE A 478 -19.63 6.17 -13.86
N GLU A 479 -19.49 6.33 -12.55
CA GLU A 479 -18.94 5.30 -11.66
C GLU A 479 -19.80 4.03 -11.68
N SER A 480 -21.13 4.15 -11.63
CA SER A 480 -22.04 3.00 -11.78
C SER A 480 -21.84 2.25 -13.11
N VAL A 481 -21.55 2.97 -14.21
CA VAL A 481 -21.22 2.35 -15.51
C VAL A 481 -19.88 1.63 -15.47
N LEU A 482 -18.86 2.22 -14.83
CA LEU A 482 -17.55 1.57 -14.64
C LEU A 482 -17.66 0.31 -13.77
N GLU A 483 -18.43 0.37 -12.68
CA GLU A 483 -18.69 -0.77 -11.80
C GLU A 483 -19.42 -1.89 -12.54
N ALA A 484 -20.42 -1.54 -13.36
CA ALA A 484 -21.14 -2.51 -14.18
C ALA A 484 -20.22 -3.17 -15.24
N SER A 485 -19.30 -2.40 -15.84
CA SER A 485 -18.26 -2.90 -16.73
C SER A 485 -17.33 -3.89 -16.01
N PHE A 486 -16.84 -3.52 -14.83
CA PHE A 486 -15.98 -4.35 -14.01
C PHE A 486 -16.68 -5.64 -13.55
N ALA A 487 -17.94 -5.57 -13.13
CA ALA A 487 -18.74 -6.73 -12.74
C ALA A 487 -19.00 -7.68 -13.93
N SER A 488 -19.18 -7.15 -15.15
CA SER A 488 -19.24 -7.95 -16.38
C SER A 488 -17.91 -8.67 -16.65
N PHE A 489 -16.78 -7.98 -16.49
CA PHE A 489 -15.45 -8.58 -16.60
C PHE A 489 -15.25 -9.70 -15.57
N MET A 490 -15.54 -9.46 -14.30
CA MET A 490 -15.39 -10.46 -13.23
C MET A 490 -16.25 -11.71 -13.47
N ARG A 491 -17.48 -11.58 -13.99
CA ARG A 491 -18.33 -12.73 -14.35
C ARG A 491 -17.75 -13.58 -15.48
N ARG A 492 -17.00 -13.00 -16.41
CA ARG A 492 -16.36 -13.72 -17.52
C ARG A 492 -15.04 -14.39 -17.15
N HIS A 493 -14.42 -13.94 -16.07
CA HIS A 493 -13.09 -14.39 -15.62
C HIS A 493 -13.12 -15.04 -14.24
N GLN A 494 -14.21 -15.72 -13.87
CA GLN A 494 -14.37 -16.37 -12.55
C GLN A 494 -13.40 -17.54 -12.30
N ASP A 495 -12.80 -18.06 -13.36
CA ASP A 495 -11.73 -19.08 -13.37
C ASP A 495 -10.35 -18.48 -13.06
N GLN A 496 -10.18 -17.17 -13.22
CA GLN A 496 -8.90 -16.46 -13.06
C GLN A 496 -8.92 -15.46 -11.90
N LEU A 497 -10.09 -14.92 -11.56
CA LEU A 497 -10.27 -13.85 -10.59
C LEU A 497 -11.46 -14.13 -9.68
N ARG A 498 -11.33 -13.76 -8.41
CA ARG A 498 -12.44 -13.77 -7.44
C ARG A 498 -12.44 -12.54 -6.57
N TYR A 499 -13.62 -12.18 -6.08
CA TYR A 499 -13.78 -11.21 -5.01
C TYR A 499 -13.25 -11.76 -3.69
N CYS A 500 -12.79 -10.84 -2.84
CA CYS A 500 -12.54 -11.10 -1.44
C CYS A 500 -13.80 -11.71 -0.79
N PRO A 501 -13.67 -12.76 0.04
CA PRO A 501 -14.82 -13.39 0.66
C PRO A 501 -15.46 -12.55 1.77
N THR A 502 -14.82 -11.48 2.23
CA THR A 502 -15.40 -10.58 3.23
C THR A 502 -16.61 -9.84 2.63
N PRO A 503 -17.77 -9.84 3.30
CA PRO A 503 -18.94 -9.06 2.88
C PRO A 503 -18.57 -7.58 2.64
N GLU A 504 -19.19 -6.94 1.65
CA GLU A 504 -18.94 -5.53 1.27
C GLU A 504 -17.49 -5.19 0.83
N CYS A 505 -16.61 -6.19 0.70
CA CYS A 505 -15.25 -5.99 0.19
C CYS A 505 -15.19 -6.21 -1.32
N SER A 506 -14.99 -5.12 -2.08
CA SER A 506 -14.88 -5.15 -3.54
C SER A 506 -13.47 -5.50 -4.06
N GLN A 507 -12.52 -5.81 -3.18
CA GLN A 507 -11.17 -6.22 -3.57
C GLN A 507 -11.21 -7.55 -4.30
N VAL A 508 -10.30 -7.73 -5.27
CA VAL A 508 -10.22 -8.95 -6.09
C VAL A 508 -8.82 -9.54 -6.02
N TYR A 509 -8.74 -10.86 -6.16
CA TYR A 509 -7.49 -11.60 -6.19
C TYR A 509 -7.48 -12.64 -7.32
N ARG A 510 -6.27 -13.02 -7.76
CA ARG A 510 -6.09 -14.06 -8.77
C ARG A 510 -6.18 -15.44 -8.15
N ILE A 511 -6.87 -16.35 -8.84
CA ILE A 511 -6.87 -17.76 -8.50
C ILE A 511 -5.51 -18.34 -8.84
N ALA A 512 -4.94 -19.12 -7.92
CA ALA A 512 -3.68 -19.78 -8.20
C ALA A 512 -3.86 -21.01 -9.09
N GLN A 513 -2.86 -21.23 -9.94
CA GLN A 513 -2.78 -22.44 -10.74
C GLN A 513 -2.29 -23.64 -9.89
N PRO A 514 -2.61 -24.89 -10.27
CA PRO A 514 -2.47 -26.08 -9.43
C PRO A 514 -1.04 -26.47 -8.99
N GLU A 515 0.00 -25.74 -9.43
CA GLU A 515 1.39 -26.20 -9.39
C GLU A 515 2.28 -25.54 -8.31
N THR A 516 1.75 -24.70 -7.43
CA THR A 516 2.54 -24.03 -6.38
C THR A 516 2.67 -24.87 -5.10
N ARG A 517 3.92 -25.15 -4.69
CA ARG A 517 4.27 -25.97 -3.51
C ARG A 517 3.91 -25.34 -2.16
N VAL A 518 3.73 -24.02 -2.12
CA VAL A 518 3.26 -23.27 -0.95
C VAL A 518 1.83 -22.82 -1.27
N PRO A 519 0.84 -23.00 -0.37
CA PRO A 519 -0.51 -22.52 -0.64
C PRO A 519 -0.44 -21.02 -0.93
N PRO A 520 -0.77 -20.58 -2.14
CA PRO A 520 -0.69 -19.18 -2.52
C PRO A 520 -1.75 -18.44 -1.73
N ILE A 521 -1.30 -17.62 -0.78
CA ILE A 521 -2.14 -16.84 0.11
C ILE A 521 -2.34 -15.46 -0.50
N PHE A 522 -3.58 -14.99 -0.46
CA PHE A 522 -3.94 -13.59 -0.71
C PHE A 522 -4.30 -12.94 0.62
N THR A 523 -3.61 -11.87 0.99
CA THR A 523 -4.03 -10.96 2.04
C THR A 523 -4.72 -9.76 1.41
N CYS A 524 -6.00 -9.54 1.77
CA CYS A 524 -6.76 -8.43 1.22
C CYS A 524 -6.20 -7.08 1.70
N ALA A 525 -5.86 -6.19 0.77
CA ALA A 525 -5.34 -4.86 1.10
C ALA A 525 -6.37 -3.93 1.76
N LYS A 526 -7.68 -4.25 1.73
CA LYS A 526 -8.73 -3.43 2.36
C LYS A 526 -9.13 -3.94 3.74
N CYS A 527 -9.41 -5.24 3.87
CA CYS A 527 -9.93 -5.84 5.11
C CYS A 527 -8.94 -6.79 5.80
N LEU A 528 -7.71 -6.92 5.28
CA LEU A 528 -6.66 -7.82 5.76
C LEU A 528 -7.01 -9.31 5.80
N THR A 529 -8.17 -9.71 5.29
CA THR A 529 -8.59 -11.12 5.28
C THR A 529 -7.62 -11.95 4.45
N VAL A 530 -7.13 -13.03 5.07
CA VAL A 530 -6.19 -13.98 4.50
C VAL A 530 -6.98 -15.12 3.88
N THR A 531 -6.82 -15.33 2.58
CA THR A 531 -7.57 -16.32 1.81
C THR A 531 -6.59 -17.19 1.03
N CYS A 532 -6.74 -18.52 1.10
CA CYS A 532 -6.02 -19.39 0.18
C CYS A 532 -6.60 -19.21 -1.23
N THR A 533 -5.76 -18.84 -2.19
CA THR A 533 -6.20 -18.59 -3.57
C THR A 533 -6.50 -19.87 -4.36
N SER A 534 -6.18 -21.05 -3.82
CA SER A 534 -6.50 -22.35 -4.43
C SER A 534 -7.84 -22.94 -3.97
N CYS A 535 -8.16 -22.87 -2.67
CA CYS A 535 -9.42 -23.41 -2.13
C CYS A 535 -10.44 -22.34 -1.75
N HIS A 536 -10.04 -21.07 -1.75
CA HIS A 536 -10.87 -19.90 -1.44
C HIS A 536 -11.37 -19.83 0.02
N VAL A 537 -10.71 -20.56 0.92
CA VAL A 537 -11.02 -20.58 2.36
C VAL A 537 -9.84 -20.01 3.15
N SER A 538 -10.15 -19.35 4.26
CA SER A 538 -9.15 -18.91 5.23
C SER A 538 -8.62 -20.10 6.03
N HIS A 539 -7.35 -20.46 5.81
CA HIS A 539 -6.63 -21.45 6.60
C HIS A 539 -5.16 -21.03 6.78
N PRO A 540 -4.89 -19.95 7.54
CA PRO A 540 -3.55 -19.42 7.67
C PRO A 540 -2.58 -20.50 8.19
N ARG A 541 -1.40 -20.58 7.55
CA ARG A 541 -0.30 -21.50 7.91
C ARG A 541 -0.60 -23.00 7.83
N LYS A 542 -1.73 -23.40 7.22
CA LYS A 542 -2.05 -24.80 6.90
C LYS A 542 -2.11 -25.01 5.40
N THR A 543 -1.72 -26.21 4.94
CA THR A 543 -1.98 -26.61 3.55
C THR A 543 -3.45 -26.92 3.36
N CYS A 544 -3.95 -26.83 2.11
CA CYS A 544 -5.33 -27.22 1.82
C CYS A 544 -5.62 -28.68 2.22
N ALA A 545 -4.62 -29.56 2.12
CA ALA A 545 -4.74 -30.96 2.53
C ALA A 545 -4.89 -31.11 4.05
N GLN A 546 -4.07 -30.40 4.84
CA GLN A 546 -4.18 -30.37 6.31
C GLN A 546 -5.54 -29.82 6.75
N TYR A 547 -5.98 -28.72 6.15
CA TYR A 547 -7.29 -28.13 6.46
C TYR A 547 -8.44 -29.10 6.15
N LYS A 548 -8.40 -29.78 5.00
CA LYS A 548 -9.41 -30.80 4.64
C LYS A 548 -9.42 -31.99 5.61
N GLY A 549 -8.25 -32.43 6.08
CA GLY A 549 -8.12 -33.51 7.08
C GLY A 549 -8.66 -33.13 8.46
N ASP A 550 -8.51 -31.86 8.88
CA ASP A 550 -9.08 -31.37 10.14
C ASP A 550 -10.61 -31.12 10.03
N ALA A 551 -11.10 -30.74 8.84
CA ALA A 551 -12.51 -30.41 8.60
C ALA A 551 -13.41 -31.61 8.28
N SER A 552 -12.87 -32.81 8.07
CA SER A 552 -13.66 -34.00 7.73
C SER A 552 -14.65 -34.44 8.81
N GLY A 553 -14.49 -33.97 10.05
CA GLY A 553 -15.52 -34.12 11.10
C GLY A 553 -16.81 -33.34 10.80
N GLY A 554 -16.68 -32.11 10.28
CA GLY A 554 -17.83 -31.23 9.98
C GLY A 554 -18.54 -31.57 8.66
N MET A 555 -17.84 -32.14 7.67
CA MET A 555 -18.45 -32.57 6.40
C MET A 555 -19.48 -33.69 6.62
N ALA A 556 -19.24 -34.59 7.57
CA ALA A 556 -20.17 -35.67 7.93
C ALA A 556 -21.46 -35.12 8.56
N GLU A 557 -21.35 -34.12 9.44
CA GLU A 557 -22.51 -33.44 10.05
C GLU A 557 -23.32 -32.65 9.02
N LEU A 558 -22.65 -31.99 8.06
CA LEU A 558 -23.29 -31.19 7.02
C LEU A 558 -24.00 -32.08 5.97
N LEU A 559 -23.43 -33.24 5.62
CA LEU A 559 -24.10 -34.25 4.79
C LEU A 559 -25.36 -34.80 5.47
N LYS A 560 -25.29 -35.06 6.78
CA LYS A 560 -26.43 -35.51 7.57
C LYS A 560 -27.54 -34.45 7.64
N ALA A 561 -27.18 -33.19 7.88
CA ALA A 561 -28.13 -32.07 7.87
C ALA A 561 -28.74 -31.81 6.49
N LYS A 562 -27.98 -32.02 5.41
CA LYS A 562 -28.46 -31.89 4.03
C LYS A 562 -29.51 -32.95 3.68
N GLU A 563 -29.33 -34.19 4.15
CA GLU A 563 -30.31 -35.27 4.00
C GLU A 563 -31.57 -35.00 4.83
N GLU A 564 -31.42 -34.54 6.07
CA GLU A 564 -32.54 -34.20 6.97
C GLU A 564 -33.39 -33.02 6.45
N LEU A 565 -32.77 -32.06 5.75
CA LEU A 565 -33.44 -30.84 5.25
C LEU A 565 -33.85 -30.92 3.76
N GLY A 566 -33.56 -32.03 3.07
CA GLY A 566 -34.05 -32.29 1.71
C GLY A 566 -33.43 -31.42 0.60
N PHE A 567 -32.23 -30.86 0.80
CA PHE A 567 -31.56 -30.06 -0.22
C PHE A 567 -30.92 -30.92 -1.32
N LYS A 568 -31.27 -30.66 -2.59
CA LYS A 568 -30.72 -31.36 -3.76
C LYS A 568 -29.35 -30.81 -4.17
N ASP A 569 -28.53 -31.67 -4.78
CA ASP A 569 -27.22 -31.29 -5.30
C ASP A 569 -27.30 -30.35 -6.51
N CYS A 570 -26.29 -29.46 -6.58
CA CYS A 570 -26.11 -28.58 -7.73
C CYS A 570 -25.71 -29.41 -8.97
N PRO A 571 -26.48 -29.35 -10.06
CA PRO A 571 -26.22 -30.17 -11.26
C PRO A 571 -24.89 -29.85 -11.96
N LYS A 572 -24.25 -28.70 -11.68
CA LYS A 572 -22.93 -28.35 -12.25
C LYS A 572 -21.77 -29.02 -11.51
N CYS A 573 -21.93 -29.36 -10.23
CA CYS A 573 -20.85 -29.94 -9.42
C CYS A 573 -20.75 -31.46 -9.53
N LEU A 574 -21.73 -32.14 -10.15
CA LEU A 574 -21.72 -33.60 -10.32
C LEU A 574 -20.63 -34.09 -11.29
N ASN A 575 -20.11 -33.23 -12.16
CA ASN A 575 -19.16 -33.60 -13.21
C ASN A 575 -17.69 -33.28 -12.86
N CYS A 576 -17.39 -32.87 -11.63
CA CYS A 576 -16.02 -32.69 -11.15
C CYS A 576 -15.72 -33.75 -10.07
N GLN A 577 -15.36 -34.96 -10.50
CA GLN A 577 -14.69 -35.94 -9.65
C GLN A 577 -13.25 -36.13 -10.12
#